data_AF-A0A7S2I0P6-F1
#
_entry.id   AF-A0A7S2I0P6-F1
#
_cell.length_a   1.000
_cell.length_b   1.000
_cell.length_c   1.000
_cell.angle_alpha   90.00
_cell.angle_beta   90.00
_cell.angle_gamma   90.00
#
_symmetry.space_group_name_H-M   'P 1'
#
loop_
_entity.id
_entity.type
_entity.pdbx_description
1 polymer ?
#
loop_
_entity_poly.entity_id
_entity_poly.type
_entity_poly.pdbx_seq_one_letter_code
_entity_poly.pdbx_strand_id
1 'polypeptide(L)'
;VFISKTIIAPMKNPTTALVALYFLLLQFTMFLAHASDQIQIPARHMLGSYKEANPDDERLTTVANFALTTFLAGGSSRAYSFSALLGGSEGDASKTESGVFVKIINAQQQVVAGMNYRLMLGMFQGEDCLGAFKVTVYDRFGDMSVTNWGDEVSCEEAQTSFEEAS
;
A
#
# COMPACT_ATOMS: atom_id res chain seq x y z
N VAL A 1 37.66 20.12 -29.77
CA VAL A 1 37.18 21.01 -28.67
C VAL A 1 36.34 20.13 -27.75
N PHE A 2 36.67 19.73 -26.52
CA PHE A 2 37.77 19.91 -25.58
C PHE A 2 38.14 18.49 -25.09
N ILE A 3 39.39 18.05 -25.23
CA ILE A 3 39.85 16.81 -24.57
C ILE A 3 40.38 17.25 -23.20
N SER A 4 39.59 16.99 -22.16
CA SER A 4 39.95 17.28 -20.78
C SER A 4 41.13 16.38 -20.37
N LYS A 5 42.30 16.98 -20.16
CA LYS A 5 43.49 16.32 -19.63
C LYS A 5 43.29 16.06 -18.14
N THR A 6 43.00 14.82 -17.77
CA THR A 6 43.05 14.38 -16.36
C THR A 6 44.49 14.11 -15.97
N ILE A 7 45.08 15.07 -15.24
CA ILE A 7 46.41 14.94 -14.63
C ILE A 7 46.26 14.07 -13.38
N ILE A 8 46.74 12.82 -13.45
CA ILE A 8 46.85 11.93 -12.30
C ILE A 8 48.17 12.25 -11.60
N ALA A 9 48.10 12.98 -10.49
CA ALA A 9 49.25 13.20 -9.61
C ALA A 9 49.49 11.96 -8.73
N PRO A 10 50.73 11.50 -8.53
CA PRO A 10 51.04 10.38 -7.65
C PRO A 10 50.87 10.81 -6.18
N MET A 11 49.84 10.30 -5.51
CA MET A 11 49.64 10.52 -4.07
C MET A 11 50.62 9.64 -3.27
N LYS A 12 51.43 10.29 -2.43
CA LYS A 12 52.57 9.70 -1.72
C LYS A 12 52.21 9.08 -0.36
N ASN A 13 50.93 9.08 0.04
CA ASN A 13 50.48 8.55 1.33
C ASN A 13 49.24 7.64 1.18
N PRO A 14 49.27 6.41 1.72
CA PRO A 14 48.19 5.43 1.58
C PRO A 14 46.93 5.79 2.39
N THR A 15 47.07 6.58 3.46
CA THR A 15 45.96 7.03 4.31
C THR A 15 45.03 8.04 3.60
N THR A 16 45.57 8.90 2.73
CA THR A 16 44.77 9.86 1.96
C THR A 16 43.92 9.20 0.86
N ALA A 17 44.35 8.05 0.33
CA ALA A 17 43.58 7.32 -0.69
C ALA A 17 42.32 6.66 -0.11
N LEU A 18 42.41 6.12 1.12
CA LEU A 18 41.27 5.49 1.80
C LEU A 18 40.17 6.50 2.16
N VAL A 19 40.55 7.71 2.59
CA VAL A 19 39.59 8.79 2.89
C VAL A 19 38.86 9.25 1.64
N ALA A 20 39.57 9.39 0.51
CA ALA A 20 38.96 9.78 -0.76
C ALA A 20 37.99 8.71 -1.31
N LEU A 21 38.34 7.42 -1.16
CA LEU A 21 37.46 6.31 -1.54
C LEU A 21 36.19 6.27 -0.68
N TYR A 22 36.31 6.51 0.63
CA TYR A 22 35.18 6.55 1.55
C TYR A 22 34.22 7.71 1.21
N PHE A 23 34.75 8.90 0.89
CA PHE A 23 33.93 10.03 0.44
C PHE A 23 33.22 9.75 -0.90
N LEU A 24 33.88 9.08 -1.85
CA LEU A 24 33.26 8.69 -3.12
C LEU A 24 32.12 7.66 -2.93
N LEU A 25 32.31 6.69 -2.04
CA LEU A 25 31.27 5.70 -1.71
C LEU A 25 30.05 6.38 -1.03
N LEU A 26 30.27 7.33 -0.13
CA LEU A 26 29.21 8.09 0.52
C LEU A 26 28.36 8.90 -0.49
N GLN A 27 29.02 9.58 -1.45
CA GLN A 27 28.32 10.33 -2.50
C GLN A 27 27.50 9.40 -3.42
N PHE A 28 28.01 8.20 -3.73
CA PHE A 28 27.30 7.24 -4.57
C PHE A 28 26.04 6.67 -3.87
N THR A 29 26.10 6.46 -2.55
CA THR A 29 24.92 6.01 -1.78
C THR A 29 23.80 7.05 -1.70
N MET A 30 24.11 8.35 -1.64
CA MET A 30 23.09 9.41 -1.68
C MET A 30 22.41 9.53 -3.04
N PHE A 31 23.11 9.27 -4.14
CA PHE A 31 22.52 9.32 -5.48
C PHE A 31 21.52 8.18 -5.74
N LEU A 32 21.72 7.00 -5.15
CA LEU A 32 20.77 5.90 -5.27
C LEU A 32 19.48 6.12 -4.45
N ALA A 33 19.53 6.91 -3.38
CA ALA A 33 18.35 7.20 -2.55
C ALA A 33 17.33 8.15 -3.23
N HIS A 34 17.74 8.91 -4.25
CA HIS A 34 16.87 9.87 -4.94
C HIS A 34 16.17 9.32 -6.19
N ALA A 35 16.45 8.08 -6.59
CA ALA A 35 15.88 7.48 -7.81
C ALA A 35 14.59 6.68 -7.57
N SER A 36 14.00 6.72 -6.37
CA SER A 36 12.79 5.94 -6.04
C SER A 36 11.48 6.72 -6.12
N ASP A 37 11.51 7.99 -6.51
CA ASP A 37 10.30 8.81 -6.50
C ASP A 37 9.47 8.67 -7.79
N GLN A 38 8.25 8.19 -7.59
CA GLN A 38 7.07 8.36 -8.44
C GLN A 38 7.01 7.57 -9.77
N ILE A 39 6.80 6.24 -9.68
CA ILE A 39 5.93 5.58 -10.67
C ILE A 39 4.49 5.97 -10.32
N GLN A 40 4.07 7.16 -10.75
CA GLN A 40 2.65 7.50 -10.77
C GLN A 40 2.00 6.69 -11.89
N ILE A 41 1.34 5.59 -11.52
CA ILE A 41 0.52 4.83 -12.46
C ILE A 41 -0.59 5.77 -12.96
N PRO A 42 -0.69 6.04 -14.27
CA PRO A 42 -1.72 6.92 -14.80
C PRO A 42 -3.09 6.36 -14.43
N ALA A 43 -3.90 7.18 -13.75
CA ALA A 43 -5.28 6.86 -13.44
C ALA A 43 -6.00 6.55 -14.75
N ARG A 44 -6.27 5.26 -15.01
CA ARG A 44 -6.99 4.85 -16.21
C ARG A 44 -8.37 5.49 -16.19
N HIS A 45 -8.73 6.12 -17.30
CA HIS A 45 -10.07 6.66 -17.52
C HIS A 45 -11.03 5.49 -17.68
N MET A 46 -11.68 5.10 -16.59
CA MET A 46 -12.57 3.93 -16.54
C MET A 46 -13.97 4.33 -17.02
N LEU A 47 -14.48 3.59 -18.02
CA LEU A 47 -15.79 3.84 -18.62
C LEU A 47 -16.88 3.20 -17.77
N GLY A 48 -17.59 4.03 -17.01
CA GLY A 48 -18.67 3.63 -16.11
C GLY A 48 -18.56 4.39 -14.79
N SER A 49 -19.67 4.81 -14.19
CA SER A 49 -19.60 5.40 -12.85
C SER A 49 -19.51 4.30 -11.79
N TYR A 50 -18.86 4.59 -10.67
CA TYR A 50 -18.98 3.75 -9.48
C TYR A 50 -20.42 3.81 -8.96
N LYS A 51 -20.89 2.68 -8.44
CA LYS A 51 -22.18 2.55 -7.76
C LYS A 51 -21.95 1.93 -6.40
N GLU A 52 -22.77 2.31 -5.44
CA GLU A 52 -22.78 1.67 -4.12
C GLU A 52 -23.07 0.17 -4.25
N ALA A 53 -22.39 -0.63 -3.44
CA ALA A 53 -22.53 -2.07 -3.38
C ALA A 53 -22.91 -2.49 -1.97
N ASN A 54 -23.72 -3.53 -1.85
CA ASN A 54 -24.14 -4.06 -0.55
C ASN A 54 -22.93 -4.67 0.18
N PRO A 55 -22.51 -4.17 1.35
CA PRO A 55 -21.36 -4.72 2.09
C PRO A 55 -21.51 -6.21 2.45
N ASP A 56 -22.73 -6.73 2.53
CA ASP A 56 -23.01 -8.14 2.84
C ASP A 56 -22.91 -9.07 1.62
N ASP A 57 -22.53 -8.56 0.44
CA ASP A 57 -22.32 -9.37 -0.76
C ASP A 57 -21.12 -10.35 -0.56
N GLU A 58 -21.36 -11.64 -0.81
CA GLU A 58 -20.35 -12.69 -0.73
C GLU A 58 -19.11 -12.38 -1.59
N ARG A 59 -19.30 -11.73 -2.74
CA ARG A 59 -18.19 -11.30 -3.60
C ARG A 59 -17.34 -10.25 -2.92
N LEU A 60 -17.95 -9.28 -2.22
CA LEU A 60 -17.21 -8.23 -1.52
C LEU A 60 -16.43 -8.80 -0.34
N THR A 61 -16.99 -9.81 0.35
CA THR A 61 -16.26 -10.55 1.38
C THR A 61 -15.00 -11.21 0.80
N THR A 62 -15.11 -11.83 -0.38
CA THR A 62 -13.95 -12.44 -1.08
C THR A 62 -12.90 -11.38 -1.45
N VAL A 63 -13.34 -10.24 -1.98
CA VAL A 63 -12.45 -9.13 -2.37
C VAL A 63 -11.77 -8.50 -1.14
N ALA A 64 -12.50 -8.35 -0.03
CA ALA A 64 -11.95 -7.84 1.23
C ALA A 64 -10.90 -8.78 1.81
N ASN A 65 -11.17 -10.09 1.82
CA ASN A 65 -10.20 -11.10 2.27
C ASN A 65 -8.94 -11.12 1.39
N PHE A 66 -9.09 -10.98 0.08
CA PHE A 66 -7.96 -10.84 -0.84
C PHE A 66 -7.12 -9.59 -0.53
N ALA A 67 -7.77 -8.43 -0.34
CA ALA A 67 -7.09 -7.19 0.00
C ALA A 67 -6.35 -7.32 1.35
N LEU A 68 -7.00 -7.89 2.36
CA LEU A 68 -6.40 -8.13 3.68
C LEU A 68 -5.20 -9.07 3.61
N THR A 69 -5.32 -10.19 2.90
CA THR A 69 -4.21 -11.14 2.74
C THR A 69 -3.03 -10.48 2.05
N THR A 70 -3.29 -9.68 1.01
CA THR A 70 -2.25 -8.92 0.30
C THR A 70 -1.61 -7.87 1.22
N PHE A 71 -2.42 -7.21 2.05
CA PHE A 71 -1.97 -6.22 3.01
C PHE A 71 -1.02 -6.84 4.05
N LEU A 72 -1.44 -7.95 4.68
CA LEU A 72 -0.66 -8.67 5.70
C LEU A 72 0.62 -9.27 5.12
N ALA A 73 0.61 -9.66 3.85
CA ALA A 73 1.80 -10.09 3.12
C ALA A 73 2.77 -8.94 2.77
N GLY A 74 2.50 -7.72 3.22
CA GLY A 74 3.33 -6.54 2.95
C GLY A 74 3.14 -5.96 1.55
N GLY A 75 2.06 -6.29 0.85
CA GLY A 75 1.75 -5.77 -0.48
C GLY A 75 1.26 -4.32 -0.50
N SER A 76 1.05 -3.72 0.69
CA SER A 76 0.76 -2.29 0.84
C SER A 76 1.97 -1.45 0.46
N SER A 77 1.77 -0.48 -0.44
CA SER A 77 2.76 0.57 -0.69
C SER A 77 2.72 1.70 0.36
N ARG A 78 1.80 1.64 1.33
CA ARG A 78 1.57 2.66 2.35
C ARG A 78 1.86 2.15 3.75
N ALA A 79 2.39 3.05 4.58
CA ALA A 79 2.58 2.82 6.01
C ALA A 79 1.34 3.30 6.76
N TYR A 80 0.56 2.38 7.32
CA TYR A 80 -0.59 2.70 8.16
C TYR A 80 -0.18 2.67 9.63
N SER A 81 -0.75 3.57 10.43
CA SER A 81 -0.40 3.68 11.85
C SER A 81 -0.74 2.41 12.64
N PHE A 82 -1.85 1.77 12.28
CA PHE A 82 -2.34 0.53 12.90
C PHE A 82 -1.60 -0.73 12.43
N SER A 83 -0.78 -0.66 11.37
CA SER A 83 -0.12 -1.84 10.78
C SER A 83 0.80 -2.57 11.76
N ALA A 84 1.45 -1.83 12.67
CA ALA A 84 2.31 -2.39 13.72
C ALA A 84 1.52 -3.27 14.71
N LEU A 85 0.22 -3.03 14.89
CA LEU A 85 -0.65 -3.80 15.78
C LEU A 85 -1.06 -5.15 15.15
N LEU A 86 -0.91 -5.29 13.83
CA LEU A 86 -1.31 -6.48 13.07
C LEU A 86 -0.18 -7.49 12.88
N GLY A 87 1.08 -7.09 13.10
CA GLY A 87 2.29 -7.87 12.81
C GLY A 87 2.56 -9.08 13.73
N GLY A 88 1.56 -9.64 14.40
CA GLY A 88 1.70 -10.71 15.38
C GLY A 88 1.03 -12.05 15.03
N SER A 89 0.38 -12.19 13.87
CA SER A 89 -0.41 -13.39 13.59
C SER A 89 -0.41 -13.72 12.10
N GLU A 90 0.49 -14.63 11.73
CA GLU A 90 0.48 -15.33 10.47
C GLU A 90 -0.64 -16.38 10.49
N GLY A 91 -1.58 -16.31 9.55
CA GLY A 91 -2.52 -17.40 9.27
C GLY A 91 -3.96 -17.10 9.65
N ASP A 92 -4.81 -17.12 8.63
CA ASP A 92 -6.27 -17.03 8.63
C ASP A 92 -6.88 -15.60 8.63
N ALA A 93 -7.31 -15.18 7.44
CA ALA A 93 -7.82 -13.85 7.11
C ALA A 93 -9.16 -13.49 7.80
N SER A 94 -9.77 -14.41 8.55
CA SER A 94 -11.06 -14.17 9.22
C SER A 94 -10.92 -13.91 10.72
N LYS A 95 -9.86 -14.40 11.37
CA LYS A 95 -9.54 -14.15 12.79
C LYS A 95 -8.04 -14.29 13.00
N THR A 96 -7.35 -13.16 13.01
CA THR A 96 -6.02 -13.04 13.60
C THR A 96 -6.10 -13.56 15.04
N GLU A 97 -5.19 -14.43 15.52
CA GLU A 97 -5.24 -14.99 16.90
C GLU A 97 -5.30 -13.90 17.99
N SER A 98 -4.93 -12.68 17.62
CA SER A 98 -5.10 -11.43 18.36
C SER A 98 -6.56 -10.96 18.55
N GLY A 99 -7.57 -11.67 18.04
CA GLY A 99 -8.98 -11.27 18.09
C GLY A 99 -9.33 -10.09 17.17
N VAL A 100 -8.46 -9.78 16.21
CA VAL A 100 -8.69 -8.72 15.22
C VAL A 100 -9.50 -9.27 14.07
N PHE A 101 -10.57 -8.57 13.70
CA PHE A 101 -11.39 -8.88 12.54
C PHE A 101 -11.55 -7.65 11.64
N VAL A 102 -11.85 -7.93 10.37
CA VAL A 102 -12.06 -6.90 9.35
C VAL A 102 -13.53 -6.78 9.03
N LYS A 103 -14.01 -5.55 8.91
CA LYS A 103 -15.38 -5.22 8.52
C LYS A 103 -15.37 -4.32 7.29
N ILE A 104 -16.23 -4.63 6.33
CA ILE A 104 -16.47 -3.76 5.17
C ILE A 104 -17.37 -2.62 5.65
N ILE A 105 -16.82 -1.40 5.67
CA ILE A 105 -17.54 -0.20 6.10
C ILE A 105 -18.37 0.37 4.96
N ASN A 106 -17.74 0.50 3.80
CA ASN A 106 -18.34 1.03 2.59
C ASN A 106 -17.78 0.27 1.39
N ALA A 107 -18.62 0.04 0.38
CA ALA A 107 -18.20 -0.62 -0.84
C ALA A 107 -18.85 0.02 -2.07
N GLN A 108 -18.03 0.25 -3.09
CA GLN A 108 -18.47 0.69 -4.40
C GLN A 108 -17.94 -0.24 -5.47
N GLN A 109 -18.73 -0.45 -6.51
CA GLN A 109 -18.37 -1.28 -7.65
C GLN A 109 -18.52 -0.54 -8.97
N GLN A 110 -17.70 -0.92 -9.94
CA GLN A 110 -17.73 -0.39 -11.30
C GLN A 110 -17.46 -1.53 -12.28
N VAL A 111 -18.37 -1.70 -13.24
CA VAL A 111 -18.20 -2.66 -14.33
C VAL A 111 -17.26 -2.06 -15.37
N VAL A 112 -16.24 -2.82 -15.75
CA VAL A 112 -15.28 -2.51 -16.82
C VAL A 112 -15.07 -3.76 -17.68
N ALA A 113 -13.87 -3.99 -18.23
CA ALA A 113 -13.47 -5.30 -18.77
C ALA A 113 -13.18 -6.33 -17.66
N GLY A 114 -14.06 -6.40 -16.66
CA GLY A 114 -13.88 -6.98 -15.33
C GLY A 114 -14.70 -6.17 -14.31
N MET A 115 -14.29 -6.20 -13.04
CA MET A 115 -14.92 -5.42 -11.97
C MET A 115 -13.86 -4.65 -11.18
N ASN A 116 -14.08 -3.35 -10.96
CA ASN A 116 -13.35 -2.62 -9.93
C ASN A 116 -14.20 -2.53 -8.68
N TYR A 117 -13.56 -2.71 -7.53
CA TYR A 117 -14.13 -2.56 -6.21
C TYR A 117 -13.35 -1.52 -5.44
N ARG A 118 -14.03 -0.49 -4.93
CA ARG A 118 -13.48 0.44 -3.94
C ARG A 118 -14.07 0.06 -2.59
N LEU A 119 -13.21 -0.33 -1.66
CA LEU A 119 -13.61 -0.73 -0.33
C LEU A 119 -13.03 0.24 0.69
N MET A 120 -13.81 0.51 1.73
CA MET A 120 -13.30 1.00 3.01
C MET A 120 -13.32 -0.18 3.99
N LEU A 121 -12.15 -0.61 4.43
CA LEU A 121 -12.00 -1.73 5.35
C LEU A 121 -11.63 -1.21 6.72
N GLY A 122 -12.43 -1.57 7.73
CA GLY A 122 -12.17 -1.25 9.13
C GLY A 122 -11.58 -2.45 9.85
N MET A 123 -10.59 -2.19 10.70
CA MET A 123 -9.91 -3.15 11.55
C MET A 123 -10.41 -2.97 12.98
N PHE A 124 -10.91 -4.05 13.58
CA PHE A 124 -11.50 -4.02 14.93
C PHE A 124 -10.94 -5.13 15.80
N GLN A 125 -10.74 -4.84 17.08
CA GLN A 125 -10.44 -5.82 18.11
C GLN A 125 -11.55 -5.78 19.16
N GLY A 126 -12.48 -6.73 19.10
CA GLY A 126 -13.73 -6.62 19.86
C GLY A 126 -14.57 -5.42 19.37
N GLU A 127 -14.86 -4.48 20.25
CA GLU A 127 -15.58 -3.23 19.92
C GLU A 127 -14.63 -2.06 19.58
N ASP A 128 -13.34 -2.21 19.87
CA ASP A 128 -12.35 -1.17 19.66
C ASP A 128 -11.94 -1.13 18.19
N CYS A 129 -12.11 0.03 17.57
CA CYS A 129 -11.58 0.28 16.24
C CYS A 129 -10.07 0.58 16.32
N LEU A 130 -9.29 -0.18 15.56
CA LEU A 130 -7.84 0.00 15.46
C LEU A 130 -7.45 0.99 14.35
N GLY A 131 -8.31 1.11 13.34
CA GLY A 131 -8.12 1.98 12.20
C GLY A 131 -8.89 1.46 10.98
N ALA A 132 -8.94 2.27 9.93
CA ALA A 132 -9.52 1.86 8.66
C ALA A 132 -8.66 2.33 7.50
N PHE A 133 -8.83 1.73 6.32
CA PHE A 133 -8.17 2.19 5.12
C PHE A 133 -9.02 1.95 3.88
N LYS A 134 -8.78 2.78 2.87
CA LYS A 134 -9.40 2.64 1.55
C LYS A 134 -8.53 1.74 0.67
N VAL A 135 -9.13 0.89 -0.15
CA VAL A 135 -8.42 0.03 -1.12
C VAL A 135 -9.23 -0.11 -2.40
N THR A 136 -8.55 -0.16 -3.54
CA THR A 136 -9.16 -0.47 -4.84
C THR A 136 -8.63 -1.80 -5.37
N VAL A 137 -9.53 -2.77 -5.55
CA VAL A 137 -9.22 -4.08 -6.10
C VAL A 137 -9.85 -4.22 -7.48
N TYR A 138 -9.07 -4.73 -8.43
CA TYR A 138 -9.55 -5.11 -9.74
C TYR A 138 -9.67 -6.63 -9.82
N ASP A 139 -10.86 -7.11 -10.18
CA ASP A 139 -11.19 -8.51 -10.42
C ASP A 139 -11.39 -8.73 -11.93
N ARG A 140 -10.47 -9.48 -12.54
CA ARG A 140 -10.58 -9.94 -13.91
C ARG A 140 -11.10 -11.38 -13.95
N PHE A 141 -12.37 -11.56 -13.60
CA PHE A 141 -13.06 -12.86 -13.65
C PHE A 141 -12.40 -13.93 -12.76
N GLY A 142 -12.02 -13.57 -11.54
CA GLY A 142 -11.36 -14.40 -10.54
C GLY A 142 -9.87 -14.11 -10.37
N ASP A 143 -9.25 -13.43 -11.33
CA ASP A 143 -7.86 -12.97 -11.25
C ASP A 143 -7.83 -11.57 -10.61
N MET A 144 -7.61 -11.54 -9.28
CA MET A 144 -7.67 -10.32 -8.47
C MET A 144 -6.31 -9.64 -8.33
N SER A 145 -6.31 -8.32 -8.34
CA SER A 145 -5.12 -7.50 -8.07
C SER A 145 -5.48 -6.22 -7.34
N VAL A 146 -4.65 -5.83 -6.38
CA VAL A 146 -4.79 -4.50 -5.77
C VAL A 146 -4.25 -3.47 -6.75
N THR A 147 -5.08 -2.50 -7.12
CA THR A 147 -4.70 -1.44 -8.08
C THR A 147 -4.34 -0.13 -7.39
N ASN A 148 -4.87 0.09 -6.18
CA ASN A 148 -4.54 1.27 -5.40
C ASN A 148 -4.74 1.01 -3.89
N TRP A 149 -3.75 1.40 -3.09
CA TRP A 149 -3.89 1.54 -1.65
C TRP A 149 -4.26 2.99 -1.35
N GLY A 150 -5.42 3.21 -0.75
CA GLY A 150 -5.95 4.51 -0.41
C GLY A 150 -5.52 4.98 0.98
N ASP A 151 -6.06 6.13 1.39
CA ASP A 151 -5.69 6.77 2.65
C ASP A 151 -6.14 5.96 3.86
N GLU A 152 -5.39 6.12 4.94
CA GLU A 152 -5.86 5.75 6.27
C GLU A 152 -7.08 6.60 6.61
N VAL A 153 -8.04 5.98 7.28
CA VAL A 153 -9.29 6.58 7.70
C VAL A 153 -9.37 6.42 9.20
N SER A 154 -9.71 7.51 9.89
CA SER A 154 -9.86 7.47 11.35
C SER A 154 -11.08 6.64 11.73
N CYS A 155 -11.09 6.13 12.97
CA CYS A 155 -12.19 5.33 13.47
C CYS A 155 -13.51 6.09 13.50
N GLU A 156 -13.48 7.39 13.75
CA GLU A 156 -14.66 8.27 13.74
C GLU A 156 -15.24 8.43 12.33
N GLU A 157 -14.39 8.65 11.32
CA GLU A 157 -14.81 8.73 9.91
C GLU A 157 -15.36 7.37 9.44
N ALA A 158 -14.71 6.28 9.83
CA ALA A 158 -15.13 4.91 9.53
C ALA A 158 -16.51 4.58 10.10
N GLN A 159 -16.77 4.91 11.36
CA GLN A 159 -18.06 4.66 12.01
C GLN A 159 -19.17 5.50 11.38
N THR A 160 -18.91 6.78 11.15
CA THR A 160 -19.88 7.67 10.47
C THR A 160 -20.24 7.14 9.09
N SER A 161 -19.25 6.70 8.32
CA SER A 161 -19.46 6.14 6.98
C SER A 161 -20.25 4.83 7.01
N PHE A 162 -20.09 4.02 8.08
CA PHE A 162 -20.83 2.78 8.25
C PHE A 162 -22.32 3.07 8.54
N GLU A 163 -22.61 4.03 9.41
CA GLU A 163 -23.98 4.42 9.77
C GLU A 163 -24.74 5.06 8.60
N GLU A 164 -24.07 5.83 7.75
CA GLU A 164 -24.68 6.41 6.55
C GLU A 164 -24.98 5.38 5.46
N ALA A 165 -24.29 4.23 5.48
CA ALA A 165 -24.45 3.17 4.50
C ALA A 165 -25.48 2.08 4.91
N SER A 166 -25.91 2.08 6.18
CA SER A 166 -26.86 1.11 6.77
C SER A 166 -28.30 1.62 6.81
#